data_AF-A0A6V8D4A1-F1
#
_entry.id   AF-A0A6V8D4A1-F1
#
_cell.length_a   1.000
_cell.length_b   1.000
_cell.length_c   1.000
_cell.angle_alpha   90.00
_cell.angle_beta   90.00
_cell.angle_gamma   90.00
#
_symmetry.space_group_name_H-M   'P 1'
#
loop_
_entity.id
_entity.type
_entity.pdbx_description
1 polymer ?
#
loop_
_entity_poly.entity_id
_entity_poly.type
_entity_poly.pdbx_seq_one_letter_code
_entity_poly.pdbx_strand_id
1 'polypeptide(L)'
;MQGVPQTGLSPAPNNLYLSQQSSPWKTIFSMLLLVIVVFFFVQLFVLVTYGFLDGDMDGDIGPMDPLLVIFGTLCSTPFLLLFLVMRKPKLAHVVRLETNENGSNAHYITPGTLIQTPHQTILQHHLIHNTAPLEMPKFSHLWIIFIIGTIISAIFMAPLLVLGLTPAAILLFVIIALPAWIIGFSTPVFAWWSTSNEYFGLRTTRRQGEWMLIAGMLSTLPALAINSLISPIIINMFGLSITDEYSLGYGMILFLSAPIGEELSKACAVLFLARFIDSPKRGFQIGFSVGLGFALLENMIYILGAIFTGEGAAISFVFTAILRAIGSIPGHATWTGITGYAIGCYVIKKRWNKLSLGVFDKAKSNLESQWILYNKKSGQPMISSKSEIGPKSIPKWLSAGQEKMVTITDKPVKAILIAIICHSLWNGSLWFTSVILQDSSLLIQIIANLVIIIALIVLLWIILRRLIPYALEEGNTIAE
;
A
#
# COMPACT_ATOMS: atom_id res chain seq x y z
N MET A 1 -50.33 -13.82 -22.76
CA MET A 1 -48.90 -13.44 -22.82
C MET A 1 -48.15 -14.39 -21.90
N GLN A 2 -47.50 -15.42 -22.45
CA GLN A 2 -46.62 -16.28 -21.66
C GLN A 2 -45.51 -15.40 -21.10
N GLY A 3 -45.38 -15.35 -19.77
CA GLY A 3 -44.33 -14.59 -19.11
C GLY A 3 -42.98 -15.03 -19.66
N VAL A 4 -42.15 -14.07 -20.05
CA VAL A 4 -40.77 -14.33 -20.46
C VAL A 4 -40.12 -15.21 -19.37
N PRO A 5 -39.60 -16.40 -19.70
CA PRO A 5 -38.97 -17.25 -18.70
C PRO A 5 -37.82 -16.48 -18.07
N GLN A 6 -37.89 -16.26 -16.76
CA GLN A 6 -36.80 -15.66 -16.00
C GLN A 6 -35.65 -16.66 -15.96
N THR A 7 -34.61 -16.38 -16.73
CA THR A 7 -33.36 -17.14 -16.74
C THR A 7 -32.63 -16.91 -15.43
N GLY A 8 -32.44 -17.98 -14.65
CA GLY A 8 -31.73 -17.95 -13.38
C GLY A 8 -30.25 -17.58 -13.51
N LEU A 9 -29.64 -17.21 -12.38
CA LEU A 9 -28.19 -17.01 -12.31
C LEU A 9 -27.46 -18.34 -12.49
N SER A 10 -26.40 -18.32 -13.30
CA SER A 10 -25.53 -19.45 -13.59
C SER A 10 -24.07 -19.10 -13.28
N PRO A 11 -23.24 -20.08 -12.88
CA PRO A 11 -21.82 -19.83 -12.61
C PRO A 11 -21.12 -19.32 -13.88
N ALA A 12 -20.21 -18.36 -13.71
CA ALA A 12 -19.49 -17.78 -14.83
C ALA A 12 -18.48 -18.76 -15.43
N PRO A 13 -18.31 -18.78 -16.77
CA PRO A 13 -17.24 -19.52 -17.42
C PRO A 13 -15.85 -19.07 -16.95
N ASN A 14 -14.91 -20.00 -16.84
CA ASN A 14 -13.54 -19.72 -16.37
C ASN A 14 -12.74 -18.75 -17.28
N ASN A 15 -13.21 -18.51 -18.51
CA ASN A 15 -12.59 -17.67 -19.53
C ASN A 15 -13.35 -16.35 -19.78
N LEU A 16 -14.29 -15.98 -18.91
CA LEU A 16 -15.04 -14.73 -19.03
C LEU A 16 -14.25 -13.56 -18.44
N TYR A 17 -13.63 -12.75 -19.31
CA TYR A 17 -12.89 -11.54 -18.92
C TYR A 17 -13.63 -10.29 -19.41
N LEU A 18 -14.00 -9.40 -18.48
CA LEU A 18 -14.61 -8.12 -18.81
C LEU A 18 -13.57 -7.05 -19.02
N SER A 19 -13.45 -6.59 -20.26
CA SER A 19 -12.84 -5.31 -20.59
C SER A 19 -13.75 -4.17 -20.10
N GLN A 20 -13.20 -3.15 -19.45
CA GLN A 20 -13.95 -1.97 -18.99
C GLN A 20 -13.16 -0.69 -19.25
N GLN A 21 -13.89 0.42 -19.48
CA GLN A 21 -13.29 1.75 -19.41
C GLN A 21 -12.92 2.03 -17.96
N SER A 22 -11.63 2.06 -17.66
CA SER A 22 -11.14 2.50 -16.36
C SER A 22 -10.37 3.82 -16.52
N SER A 23 -10.46 4.67 -15.50
CA SER A 23 -9.73 5.94 -15.46
C SER A 23 -8.64 5.81 -14.41
N PRO A 24 -7.35 5.98 -14.77
CA PRO A 24 -6.23 5.85 -13.84
C PRO A 24 -6.37 6.75 -12.60
N TRP A 25 -6.85 7.98 -12.80
CA TRP A 25 -7.04 8.96 -11.71
C TRP A 25 -8.19 8.60 -10.76
N LYS A 26 -9.20 7.89 -11.26
CA LYS A 26 -10.31 7.40 -10.42
C LYS A 26 -9.83 6.36 -9.40
N THR A 27 -8.81 5.57 -9.75
CA THR A 27 -8.17 4.63 -8.81
C THR A 27 -7.47 5.39 -7.70
N ILE A 28 -6.66 6.40 -8.04
CA ILE A 28 -5.95 7.23 -7.06
C ILE A 28 -6.93 7.92 -6.12
N PHE A 29 -7.95 8.62 -6.64
CA PHE A 29 -8.92 9.33 -5.82
C PHE A 29 -9.69 8.39 -4.88
N SER A 30 -10.09 7.22 -5.38
CA SER A 30 -10.76 6.20 -4.57
C SER A 30 -9.87 5.66 -3.46
N MET A 31 -8.57 5.49 -3.73
CA MET A 31 -7.61 5.05 -2.72
C MET A 31 -7.31 6.14 -1.70
N LEU A 32 -7.14 7.39 -2.14
CA LEU A 32 -6.89 8.53 -1.26
C LEU A 32 -8.02 8.73 -0.25
N LEU A 33 -9.28 8.67 -0.70
CA LEU A 33 -10.43 8.72 0.21
C LEU A 33 -10.39 7.58 1.24
N LEU A 34 -10.02 6.37 0.80
CA LEU A 34 -9.93 5.22 1.68
C LEU A 34 -8.79 5.37 2.70
N VAL A 35 -7.65 5.93 2.31
CA VAL A 35 -6.52 6.20 3.21
C VAL A 35 -6.95 7.11 4.35
N ILE A 36 -7.68 8.19 4.04
CA ILE A 36 -8.20 9.12 5.05
C ILE A 36 -9.13 8.39 6.03
N VAL A 37 -10.05 7.57 5.53
CA VAL A 37 -10.99 6.80 6.37
C VAL A 37 -10.24 5.83 7.28
N VAL A 38 -9.28 5.07 6.72
CA VAL A 38 -8.51 4.09 7.50
C VAL A 38 -7.64 4.79 8.52
N PHE A 39 -7.01 5.93 8.19
CA PHE A 39 -6.23 6.68 9.16
C PHE A 39 -7.02 7.09 10.39
N PHE A 40 -8.16 7.77 10.20
CA PHE A 40 -8.96 8.20 11.34
C PHE A 40 -9.47 7.01 12.14
N PHE A 41 -9.86 5.92 11.48
CA PHE A 41 -10.19 4.68 12.17
C PHE A 41 -9.02 4.19 13.03
N VAL A 42 -7.81 4.07 12.46
CA VAL A 42 -6.63 3.58 13.17
C VAL A 42 -6.29 4.46 14.37
N GLN A 43 -6.17 5.77 14.17
CA GLN A 43 -5.75 6.67 15.25
C GLN A 43 -6.76 6.72 16.39
N LEU A 44 -8.06 6.77 16.09
CA LEU A 44 -9.10 6.77 17.11
C LEU A 44 -9.24 5.41 17.80
N PHE A 45 -8.99 4.31 17.09
CA PHE A 45 -9.02 2.98 17.69
C PHE A 45 -7.85 2.76 18.65
N VAL A 46 -6.66 3.31 18.36
CA VAL A 46 -5.53 3.26 19.30
C VAL A 46 -5.85 4.00 20.61
N LEU A 47 -6.60 5.11 20.57
CA LEU A 47 -7.09 5.77 21.80
C LEU A 47 -7.98 4.84 22.65
N VAL A 48 -8.78 3.99 22.02
CA VAL A 48 -9.56 2.97 22.75
C VAL A 48 -8.62 2.00 23.48
N THR A 49 -7.54 1.57 22.82
CA THR A 49 -6.56 0.66 23.45
C THR A 49 -5.84 1.31 24.63
N TYR A 50 -5.49 2.60 24.53
CA TYR A 50 -4.97 3.37 25.67
C TYR A 50 -5.98 3.40 26.82
N GLY A 51 -7.23 3.79 26.57
CA GLY A 51 -8.25 3.87 27.63
C GLY A 51 -8.48 2.55 28.39
N PHE A 52 -8.22 1.39 27.77
CA PHE A 52 -8.31 0.09 28.44
C PHE A 52 -7.07 -0.33 29.22
N LEU A 53 -5.89 0.17 28.88
CA LEU A 53 -4.61 -0.39 29.38
C LEU A 53 -3.72 0.63 30.07
N ASP A 54 -3.75 1.88 29.67
CA ASP A 54 -2.90 2.99 30.13
C ASP A 54 -3.64 4.30 29.80
N GLY A 55 -4.60 4.66 30.66
CA GLY A 55 -5.55 5.74 30.42
C GLY A 55 -4.97 7.14 30.60
N ASP A 56 -3.94 7.29 31.44
CA ASP A 56 -3.18 8.52 31.65
C ASP A 56 -1.91 8.61 30.80
N MET A 57 -1.60 7.56 30.03
CA MET A 57 -0.51 7.52 29.03
C MET A 57 0.87 7.75 29.64
N ASP A 58 1.08 7.29 30.87
CA ASP A 58 2.35 7.43 31.57
C ASP A 58 3.30 6.24 31.30
N GLY A 59 2.81 5.23 30.58
CA GLY A 59 3.55 4.02 30.26
C GLY A 59 3.51 2.98 31.38
N ASP A 60 2.60 3.07 32.33
CA ASP A 60 2.29 2.02 33.29
C ASP A 60 0.94 1.35 33.00
N ILE A 61 0.72 0.17 33.59
CA ILE A 61 -0.56 -0.53 33.43
C ILE A 61 -1.59 0.13 34.33
N GLY A 62 -2.60 0.70 33.67
CA GLY A 62 -3.69 1.43 34.30
C GLY A 62 -3.26 2.80 34.82
N PRO A 63 -4.22 3.61 35.28
CA PRO A 63 -5.65 3.31 35.38
C PRO A 63 -6.34 3.16 34.03
N MET A 64 -7.45 2.42 34.01
CA MET A 64 -8.36 2.47 32.86
C MET A 64 -9.08 3.83 32.85
N ASP A 65 -9.23 4.42 31.66
CA ASP A 65 -10.08 5.60 31.43
C ASP A 65 -11.32 5.21 30.60
N PRO A 66 -12.48 5.00 31.24
CA PRO A 66 -13.72 4.70 30.56
C PRO A 66 -14.19 5.79 29.58
N LEU A 67 -13.87 7.07 29.83
CA LEU A 67 -14.28 8.16 28.94
C LEU A 67 -13.50 8.11 27.65
N LEU A 68 -12.20 7.84 27.71
CA LEU A 68 -11.35 7.65 26.53
C LEU A 68 -11.82 6.46 25.70
N VAL A 69 -12.19 5.34 26.34
CA VAL A 69 -12.77 4.17 25.67
C VAL A 69 -14.09 4.51 24.97
N ILE A 70 -15.03 5.16 25.66
CA ILE A 70 -16.34 5.53 25.11
C ILE A 70 -16.17 6.48 23.92
N PHE A 71 -15.39 7.55 24.09
CA PHE A 71 -15.17 8.55 23.05
C PHE A 71 -14.44 7.95 21.85
N GLY A 72 -13.35 7.22 22.07
CA GLY A 72 -12.61 6.53 21.02
C GLY A 72 -13.49 5.55 20.23
N THR A 73 -14.36 4.80 20.91
CA THR A 73 -15.29 3.86 20.27
C THR A 73 -16.35 4.60 19.45
N LEU A 74 -16.99 5.63 20.01
CA LEU A 74 -18.00 6.42 19.30
C LEU A 74 -17.42 7.13 18.08
N CYS A 75 -16.20 7.66 18.17
CA CYS A 75 -15.56 8.39 17.08
C CYS A 75 -14.97 7.46 16.01
N SER A 76 -14.46 6.27 16.37
CA SER A 76 -13.91 5.31 15.40
C SER A 76 -14.99 4.54 14.62
N THR A 77 -16.15 4.29 15.24
CA THR A 77 -17.23 3.48 14.64
C THR A 77 -17.73 4.03 13.28
N PRO A 78 -17.98 5.34 13.09
CA PRO A 78 -18.35 5.89 11.78
C PRO A 78 -17.34 5.60 10.68
N PHE A 79 -16.03 5.65 10.98
CA PHE A 79 -14.98 5.35 10.00
C PHE A 79 -14.92 3.86 9.68
N LEU A 80 -15.12 2.98 10.66
CA LEU A 80 -15.24 1.55 10.43
C LEU A 80 -16.45 1.23 9.52
N LEU A 81 -17.62 1.82 9.81
CA LEU A 81 -18.82 1.63 9.00
C LEU A 81 -18.62 2.17 7.57
N LEU A 82 -18.01 3.35 7.44
CA LEU A 82 -17.69 3.94 6.13
C LEU A 82 -16.72 3.06 5.35
N PHE A 83 -15.68 2.52 6.00
CA PHE A 83 -14.76 1.56 5.40
C PHE A 83 -15.52 0.34 4.86
N LEU A 84 -16.40 -0.27 5.67
CA LEU A 84 -17.21 -1.42 5.25
C LEU A 84 -18.11 -1.09 4.04
N VAL A 85 -18.75 0.08 4.03
CA VAL A 85 -19.58 0.55 2.91
C VAL A 85 -18.75 0.75 1.64
N MET A 86 -17.58 1.39 1.74
CA MET A 86 -16.66 1.61 0.61
C MET A 86 -16.07 0.30 0.05
N ARG A 87 -16.07 -0.78 0.84
CA ARG A 87 -15.53 -2.11 0.48
C ARG A 87 -16.56 -3.14 0.07
N LYS A 88 -17.83 -2.76 -0.06
CA LYS A 88 -18.83 -3.62 -0.68
C LYS A 88 -18.37 -4.08 -2.07
N PRO A 89 -18.42 -5.40 -2.35
CA PRO A 89 -17.93 -5.93 -3.62
C PRO A 89 -18.79 -5.40 -4.77
N LYS A 90 -18.14 -4.78 -5.75
CA LYS A 90 -18.81 -4.38 -7.00
C LYS A 90 -18.91 -5.62 -7.90
N LEU A 91 -20.13 -6.14 -8.03
CA LEU A 91 -20.44 -7.24 -8.93
C LEU A 91 -20.88 -6.67 -10.28
N ALA A 92 -20.36 -7.24 -11.36
CA ALA A 92 -20.83 -7.00 -12.71
C ALA A 92 -21.82 -8.09 -13.06
N HIS A 93 -23.01 -7.69 -13.50
CA HIS A 93 -23.98 -8.60 -14.09
C HIS A 93 -23.69 -8.71 -15.58
N VAL A 94 -23.31 -9.90 -16.01
CA VAL A 94 -23.04 -10.23 -17.41
C VAL A 94 -24.17 -11.08 -17.94
N VAL A 95 -24.70 -10.66 -19.08
CA VAL A 95 -25.66 -11.45 -19.85
C VAL A 95 -24.93 -11.96 -21.09
N ARG A 96 -24.86 -13.28 -21.22
CA ARG A 96 -24.19 -13.96 -22.33
C ARG A 96 -25.23 -14.72 -23.14
N LEU A 97 -25.10 -14.66 -24.46
CA LEU A 97 -25.80 -15.51 -25.40
C LEU A 97 -24.82 -16.54 -25.93
N GLU A 98 -25.16 -17.81 -25.82
CA GLU A 98 -24.37 -18.93 -26.33
C GLU A 98 -25.19 -19.71 -27.33
N THR A 99 -24.59 -20.08 -28.47
CA THR A 99 -25.27 -20.88 -29.49
C THR A 99 -25.62 -22.26 -28.94
N ASN A 100 -26.88 -22.65 -29.06
CA ASN A 100 -27.36 -23.95 -28.61
C ASN A 100 -28.55 -24.37 -29.47
N GLU A 101 -28.54 -25.63 -29.92
CA GLU A 101 -29.58 -26.24 -30.76
C GLU A 101 -30.96 -26.29 -30.08
N ASN A 102 -31.01 -26.26 -28.74
CA ASN A 102 -32.25 -26.18 -27.97
C ASN A 102 -32.64 -24.75 -27.57
N GLY A 103 -32.01 -23.75 -28.20
CA GLY A 103 -32.17 -22.33 -27.88
C GLY A 103 -33.35 -21.63 -28.57
N SER A 104 -33.49 -20.34 -28.30
CA SER A 104 -34.42 -19.42 -28.96
C SER A 104 -33.67 -18.40 -29.81
N ASN A 105 -34.32 -17.87 -30.84
CA ASN A 105 -33.80 -16.77 -31.65
C ASN A 105 -34.15 -15.39 -31.07
N ALA A 106 -35.01 -15.33 -30.05
CA ALA A 106 -35.44 -14.09 -29.42
C ALA A 106 -35.33 -14.20 -27.90
N HIS A 107 -34.66 -13.22 -27.29
CA HIS A 107 -34.38 -13.15 -25.86
C HIS A 107 -34.74 -11.79 -25.31
N TYR A 108 -35.48 -11.76 -24.19
CA TYR A 108 -35.87 -10.52 -23.56
C TYR A 108 -35.09 -10.30 -22.25
N ILE A 109 -34.42 -9.15 -22.15
CA ILE A 109 -33.64 -8.72 -21.00
C ILE A 109 -34.39 -7.57 -20.32
N THR A 110 -34.77 -7.78 -19.06
CA THR A 110 -35.41 -6.76 -18.22
C THR A 110 -34.47 -5.56 -18.02
N PRO A 111 -34.95 -4.29 -18.13
CA PRO A 111 -36.34 -3.85 -18.21
C PRO A 111 -36.80 -3.40 -19.61
N GLY A 112 -36.34 -4.03 -20.71
CA GLY A 112 -36.88 -3.67 -22.04
C GLY A 112 -36.00 -3.91 -23.26
N THR A 113 -34.95 -4.73 -23.17
CA THR A 113 -34.08 -5.01 -24.32
C THR A 113 -34.45 -6.36 -24.93
N LEU A 114 -34.98 -6.36 -26.16
CA LEU A 114 -35.14 -7.58 -26.95
C LEU A 114 -33.90 -7.78 -27.82
N ILE A 115 -33.24 -8.92 -27.67
CA ILE A 115 -32.13 -9.34 -28.53
C ILE A 115 -32.65 -10.44 -29.45
N GLN A 116 -32.52 -10.23 -30.76
CA GLN A 116 -32.77 -11.25 -31.77
C GLN A 116 -31.44 -11.74 -32.35
N THR A 117 -31.28 -13.05 -32.46
CA THR A 117 -30.10 -13.70 -33.01
C THR A 117 -30.45 -14.50 -34.27
N PRO A 118 -29.56 -14.54 -35.28
CA PRO A 118 -29.80 -15.30 -36.50
C PRO A 118 -29.76 -16.82 -36.29
N HIS A 119 -29.13 -17.28 -35.21
CA HIS A 119 -29.05 -18.68 -34.80
C HIS A 119 -29.69 -18.88 -33.42
N GLN A 120 -30.10 -20.11 -33.11
CA GLN A 120 -30.66 -20.45 -31.80
C GLN A 120 -29.59 -20.28 -30.72
N THR A 121 -29.95 -19.50 -29.70
CA THR A 121 -29.08 -19.19 -28.57
C THR A 121 -29.80 -19.41 -27.25
N ILE A 122 -29.05 -19.65 -26.18
CA ILE A 122 -29.54 -19.63 -24.80
C ILE A 122 -28.96 -18.43 -24.09
N LEU A 123 -29.82 -17.74 -23.34
CA LEU A 123 -29.45 -16.60 -22.53
C LEU A 123 -29.05 -17.05 -21.12
N GLN A 124 -27.84 -16.67 -20.72
CA GLN A 124 -27.25 -16.98 -19.42
C GLN A 124 -26.94 -15.70 -18.66
N HIS A 125 -27.25 -15.69 -17.36
CA HIS A 125 -26.91 -14.60 -16.45
C HIS A 125 -25.75 -15.04 -15.56
N HIS A 126 -24.74 -14.20 -15.44
CA HIS A 126 -23.61 -14.41 -14.54
C HIS A 126 -23.41 -13.19 -13.66
N LEU A 127 -23.18 -13.40 -12.36
CA LEU A 127 -22.65 -12.38 -11.48
C LEU A 127 -21.16 -12.65 -11.30
N ILE A 128 -20.33 -11.74 -11.80
CA ILE A 128 -18.87 -11.84 -11.66
C ILE A 128 -18.31 -10.66 -10.91
N HIS A 129 -17.18 -10.89 -10.24
CA HIS A 129 -16.40 -9.78 -9.72
C HIS A 129 -15.82 -8.96 -10.85
N ASN A 130 -15.73 -7.65 -10.66
CA ASN A 130 -14.98 -6.81 -11.57
C ASN A 130 -13.49 -7.17 -11.53
N THR A 131 -12.98 -7.75 -12.62
CA THR A 131 -11.58 -8.16 -12.80
C THR A 131 -10.78 -7.17 -13.63
N ALA A 132 -11.24 -5.91 -13.76
CA ALA A 132 -10.52 -4.89 -14.50
C ALA A 132 -9.05 -4.78 -14.02
N PRO A 133 -8.10 -4.64 -14.97
CA PRO A 133 -6.70 -4.46 -14.63
C PRO A 133 -6.51 -3.18 -13.80
N LEU A 134 -5.47 -3.17 -12.97
CA LEU A 134 -5.06 -1.99 -12.23
C LEU A 134 -4.43 -1.00 -13.21
N GLU A 135 -5.16 0.07 -13.52
CA GLU A 135 -4.63 1.20 -14.27
C GLU A 135 -4.15 2.31 -13.33
N MET A 136 -2.89 2.72 -13.52
CA MET A 136 -2.22 3.78 -12.78
C MET A 136 -1.75 4.88 -13.74
N PRO A 137 -1.77 6.16 -13.33
CA PRO A 137 -1.10 7.22 -14.09
C PRO A 137 0.39 6.89 -14.21
N LYS A 138 1.02 7.37 -15.29
CA LYS A 138 2.47 7.23 -15.47
C LYS A 138 3.20 7.73 -14.22
N PHE A 139 4.18 6.96 -13.74
CA PHE A 139 4.95 7.32 -12.53
C PHE A 139 5.60 8.71 -12.66
N SER A 140 6.03 9.11 -13.88
CA SER A 140 6.61 10.43 -14.14
C SER A 140 5.66 11.58 -13.80
N HIS A 141 4.37 11.46 -14.14
CA HIS A 141 3.39 12.49 -13.80
C HIS A 141 3.20 12.63 -12.29
N LEU A 142 3.25 11.51 -11.55
CA LEU A 142 3.12 11.53 -10.09
C LEU A 142 4.35 12.19 -9.44
N TRP A 143 5.55 11.90 -9.91
CA TRP A 143 6.76 12.58 -9.43
C TRP A 143 6.76 14.08 -9.75
N ILE A 144 6.27 14.48 -10.94
CA ILE A 144 6.13 15.90 -11.30
C ILE A 144 5.14 16.60 -10.35
N ILE A 145 3.97 16.00 -10.10
CA ILE A 145 2.99 16.54 -9.15
C ILE A 145 3.58 16.65 -7.75
N PHE A 146 4.33 15.65 -7.30
CA PHE A 146 4.98 15.67 -6.01
C PHE A 146 6.01 16.81 -5.91
N ILE A 147 6.95 16.90 -6.85
CA ILE A 147 8.03 17.90 -6.81
C ILE A 147 7.45 19.32 -6.92
N ILE A 148 6.65 19.58 -7.95
CA ILE A 148 6.06 20.90 -8.18
C ILE A 148 5.11 21.26 -7.03
N GLY A 149 4.25 20.33 -6.63
CA GLY A 149 3.30 20.56 -5.55
C GLY A 149 3.97 20.83 -4.21
N THR A 150 5.05 20.12 -3.89
CA THR A 150 5.83 20.34 -2.66
C THR A 150 6.53 21.69 -2.67
N ILE A 151 7.19 22.06 -3.77
CA ILE A 151 7.89 23.35 -3.90
C ILE A 151 6.89 24.51 -3.85
N ILE A 152 5.79 24.43 -4.60
CA ILE A 152 4.75 25.46 -4.60
C ILE A 152 4.18 25.63 -3.19
N SER A 153 3.81 24.53 -2.53
CA SER A 153 3.27 24.58 -1.17
C SER A 153 4.24 25.24 -0.20
N ALA A 154 5.53 24.93 -0.30
CA ALA A 154 6.57 25.53 0.53
C ALA A 154 6.72 27.04 0.30
N ILE A 155 6.71 27.48 -0.96
CA ILE A 155 6.78 28.90 -1.31
C ILE A 155 5.60 29.66 -0.70
N PHE A 156 4.38 29.09 -0.76
CA PHE A 156 3.21 29.73 -0.16
C PHE A 156 3.15 29.63 1.37
N MET A 157 3.87 28.68 1.98
CA MET A 157 4.05 28.62 3.44
C MET A 157 5.20 29.50 3.95
N ALA A 158 6.17 29.86 3.10
CA ALA A 158 7.34 30.67 3.47
C ALA A 158 7.02 32.03 4.10
N PRO A 159 5.92 32.75 3.76
CA PRO A 159 5.53 33.96 4.46
C PRO A 159 5.34 33.77 5.96
N LEU A 160 4.95 32.58 6.42
CA LEU A 160 4.83 32.28 7.86
C LEU A 160 6.19 32.36 8.57
N LEU A 161 7.27 31.98 7.90
CA LEU A 161 8.63 32.05 8.41
C LEU A 161 9.17 33.49 8.41
N VAL A 162 8.86 34.26 7.36
CA VAL A 162 9.46 35.59 7.14
C VAL A 162 8.68 36.71 7.85
N LEU A 163 7.36 36.63 7.82
CA LEU A 163 6.46 37.66 8.36
C LEU A 163 5.97 37.32 9.77
N GLY A 164 6.24 36.10 10.26
CA GLY A 164 5.68 35.57 11.50
C GLY A 164 4.16 35.35 11.42
N LEU A 165 3.52 35.28 12.59
CA LEU A 165 2.10 34.96 12.77
C LEU A 165 1.14 36.11 12.41
N THR A 166 1.35 36.77 11.28
CA THR A 166 0.41 37.77 10.76
C THR A 166 -0.89 37.11 10.28
N PRO A 167 -2.06 37.79 10.40
CA PRO A 167 -3.34 37.23 9.94
C PRO A 167 -3.33 36.79 8.47
N ALA A 168 -2.63 37.53 7.61
CA ALA A 168 -2.48 37.19 6.20
C ALA A 168 -1.65 35.92 5.98
N ALA A 169 -0.53 35.77 6.68
CA ALA A 169 0.32 34.57 6.60
C ALA A 169 -0.41 33.33 7.13
N ILE A 170 -1.15 33.46 8.23
CA ILE A 170 -1.96 32.38 8.80
C ILE A 170 -3.07 31.96 7.81
N LEU A 171 -3.79 32.92 7.22
CA LEU A 171 -4.84 32.61 6.25
C LEU A 171 -4.30 31.86 5.04
N LEU A 172 -3.17 32.32 4.50
CA LEU A 172 -2.51 31.66 3.37
C LEU A 172 -2.04 30.25 3.75
N PHE A 173 -1.43 30.09 4.93
CA PHE A 173 -1.01 28.80 5.45
C PHE A 173 -2.19 27.82 5.56
N VAL A 174 -3.33 28.22 6.13
CA VAL A 174 -4.50 27.35 6.29
C VAL A 174 -5.05 26.86 4.94
N ILE A 175 -5.05 27.72 3.91
CA ILE A 175 -5.50 27.36 2.55
C ILE A 175 -4.57 26.31 1.92
N ILE A 176 -3.27 26.42 2.16
CA ILE A 176 -2.24 25.60 1.49
C ILE A 176 -1.89 24.33 2.28
N ALA A 177 -2.02 24.34 3.60
CA ALA A 177 -1.63 23.23 4.47
C ALA A 177 -2.34 21.92 4.09
N LEU A 178 -3.65 21.95 3.81
CA LEU A 178 -4.40 20.76 3.44
C LEU A 178 -3.96 20.17 2.08
N PRO A 179 -3.88 20.95 0.97
CA PRO A 179 -3.27 20.48 -0.27
C PRO A 179 -1.83 19.98 -0.11
N ALA A 180 -1.00 20.70 0.64
CA ALA A 180 0.40 20.35 0.90
C ALA A 180 0.50 19.00 1.61
N TRP A 181 -0.31 18.80 2.65
CA TRP A 181 -0.40 17.54 3.38
C TRP A 181 -0.78 16.39 2.45
N ILE A 182 -1.86 16.54 1.67
CA ILE A 182 -2.33 15.51 0.73
C ILE A 182 -1.25 15.15 -0.30
N ILE A 183 -0.60 16.15 -0.89
CA ILE A 183 0.45 15.93 -1.89
C ILE A 183 1.65 15.23 -1.26
N GLY A 184 2.11 15.70 -0.10
CA GLY A 184 3.29 15.20 0.60
C GLY A 184 3.12 13.76 1.09
N PHE A 185 1.96 13.42 1.66
CA PHE A 185 1.79 12.07 2.21
C PHE A 185 1.51 11.00 1.15
N SER A 186 0.70 11.33 0.12
CA SER A 186 0.11 10.32 -0.77
C SER A 186 0.82 10.15 -2.11
N THR A 187 1.23 11.25 -2.74
CA THR A 187 1.80 11.25 -4.10
C THR A 187 3.05 10.39 -4.25
N PRO A 188 4.06 10.44 -3.35
CA PRO A 188 5.26 9.63 -3.52
C PRO A 188 4.97 8.14 -3.36
N VAL A 189 4.05 7.75 -2.49
CA VAL A 189 3.62 6.35 -2.37
C VAL A 189 2.94 5.88 -3.64
N PHE A 190 2.02 6.67 -4.20
CA PHE A 190 1.38 6.33 -5.48
C PHE A 190 2.38 6.29 -6.64
N ALA A 191 3.43 7.12 -6.61
CA ALA A 191 4.51 7.10 -7.59
C ALA A 191 5.27 5.77 -7.54
N TRP A 192 5.68 5.32 -6.35
CA TRP A 192 6.31 4.01 -6.16
C TRP A 192 5.38 2.84 -6.51
N TRP A 193 4.09 2.96 -6.19
CA TRP A 193 3.11 1.94 -6.54
C TRP A 193 2.92 1.84 -8.07
N SER A 194 2.88 2.98 -8.77
CA SER A 194 2.87 3.04 -10.23
C SER A 194 4.14 2.43 -10.84
N THR A 195 5.33 2.74 -10.28
CA THR A 195 6.60 2.13 -10.68
C THR A 195 6.56 0.60 -10.54
N SER A 196 6.08 0.07 -9.43
CA SER A 196 5.93 -1.38 -9.21
C SER A 196 4.99 -2.01 -10.24
N ASN A 197 3.82 -1.40 -10.48
CA ASN A 197 2.86 -1.88 -11.46
C ASN A 197 3.41 -1.88 -12.90
N GLU A 198 4.22 -0.87 -13.26
CA GLU A 198 4.78 -0.74 -14.61
C GLU A 198 5.97 -1.67 -14.85
N TYR A 199 6.87 -1.83 -13.89
CA TYR A 199 8.15 -2.53 -14.11
C TYR A 199 8.19 -3.98 -13.58
N PHE A 200 7.31 -4.38 -12.66
CA PHE A 200 7.33 -5.77 -12.17
C PHE A 200 6.72 -6.76 -13.16
N GLY A 201 6.02 -6.25 -14.20
CA GLY A 201 5.51 -7.07 -15.31
C GLY A 201 4.42 -8.07 -14.93
N LEU A 202 3.77 -7.88 -13.77
CA LEU A 202 2.70 -8.76 -13.30
C LEU A 202 1.33 -8.13 -13.58
N ARG A 203 0.40 -8.93 -14.12
CA ARG A 203 -0.99 -8.50 -14.29
C ARG A 203 -1.68 -8.45 -12.92
N THR A 204 -1.89 -7.24 -12.41
CA THR A 204 -2.57 -7.01 -11.14
C THR A 204 -3.96 -6.47 -11.43
N THR A 205 -5.01 -7.12 -10.90
CA THR A 205 -6.36 -6.55 -10.97
C THR A 205 -6.46 -5.37 -10.02
N ARG A 206 -7.33 -4.40 -10.33
CA ARG A 206 -7.58 -3.25 -9.44
C ARG A 206 -7.90 -3.70 -8.01
N ARG A 207 -8.77 -4.71 -7.88
CA ARG A 207 -9.15 -5.29 -6.59
C ARG A 207 -7.93 -5.81 -5.83
N GLN A 208 -7.07 -6.60 -6.47
CA GLN A 208 -5.87 -7.14 -5.82
C GLN A 208 -4.95 -6.02 -5.35
N GLY A 209 -4.68 -5.02 -6.21
CA GLY A 209 -3.85 -3.87 -5.85
C GLY A 209 -4.41 -3.07 -4.67
N GLU A 210 -5.72 -2.77 -4.68
CA GLU A 210 -6.39 -2.09 -3.56
C GLU A 210 -6.25 -2.90 -2.26
N TRP A 211 -6.47 -4.23 -2.29
CA TRP A 211 -6.31 -5.07 -1.10
C TRP A 211 -4.88 -5.12 -0.56
N MET A 212 -3.86 -5.05 -1.43
CA MET A 212 -2.46 -4.99 -1.00
C MET A 212 -2.18 -3.73 -0.18
N LEU A 213 -2.56 -2.56 -0.69
CA LEU A 213 -2.40 -1.29 0.03
C LEU A 213 -3.23 -1.26 1.32
N ILE A 214 -4.48 -1.73 1.27
CA ILE A 214 -5.37 -1.78 2.45
C ILE A 214 -4.79 -2.66 3.55
N ALA A 215 -4.27 -3.84 3.21
CA ALA A 215 -3.66 -4.73 4.19
C ALA A 215 -2.44 -4.06 4.86
N GLY A 216 -1.64 -3.32 4.09
CA GLY A 216 -0.57 -2.47 4.63
C GLY A 216 -1.09 -1.41 5.60
N MET A 217 -2.11 -0.66 5.21
CA MET A 217 -2.72 0.36 6.08
C MET A 217 -3.31 -0.26 7.35
N LEU A 218 -4.00 -1.39 7.28
CA LEU A 218 -4.56 -2.05 8.47
C LEU A 218 -3.49 -2.68 9.36
N SER A 219 -2.31 -3.02 8.81
CA SER A 219 -1.20 -3.54 9.61
C SER A 219 -0.56 -2.50 10.53
N THR A 220 -0.88 -1.21 10.38
CA THR A 220 -0.45 -0.19 11.35
C THR A 220 -1.17 -0.30 12.68
N LEU A 221 -2.39 -0.85 12.74
CA LEU A 221 -3.13 -1.03 13.99
C LEU A 221 -2.36 -1.86 15.03
N PRO A 222 -2.00 -3.13 14.74
CA PRO A 222 -1.21 -3.91 15.68
C PRO A 222 0.18 -3.33 15.91
N ALA A 223 0.78 -2.69 14.90
CA ALA A 223 2.08 -2.05 15.07
C ALA A 223 2.05 -0.86 16.04
N LEU A 224 1.07 0.03 15.91
CA LEU A 224 0.88 1.16 16.84
C LEU A 224 0.54 0.67 18.25
N ALA A 225 -0.31 -0.34 18.39
CA ALA A 225 -0.58 -0.94 19.70
C ALA A 225 0.69 -1.52 20.34
N ILE A 226 1.58 -2.13 19.56
CA ILE A 226 2.86 -2.62 20.08
C ILE A 226 3.78 -1.46 20.46
N ASN A 227 3.97 -0.49 19.56
CA ASN A 227 4.99 0.53 19.68
C ASN A 227 4.65 1.63 20.68
N SER A 228 3.36 1.95 20.78
CA SER A 228 2.88 3.09 21.54
C SER A 228 2.27 2.69 22.90
N LEU A 229 1.94 1.41 23.10
CA LEU A 229 1.32 0.94 24.34
C LEU A 229 2.10 -0.23 24.97
N ILE A 230 2.22 -1.36 24.27
CA ILE A 230 2.83 -2.56 24.86
C ILE A 230 4.31 -2.34 25.19
N SER A 231 5.07 -1.74 24.28
CA SER A 231 6.52 -1.55 24.48
C SER A 231 6.86 -0.51 25.53
N PRO A 232 6.23 0.68 25.58
CA PRO A 232 6.44 1.62 26.69
C PRO A 232 6.22 0.96 28.05
N ILE A 233 5.11 0.23 28.22
CA ILE A 233 4.80 -0.52 29.44
C ILE A 233 5.92 -1.49 29.81
N ILE A 234 6.33 -2.34 28.88
CA ILE A 234 7.38 -3.34 29.16
C ILE A 234 8.71 -2.66 29.51
N ILE A 235 9.09 -1.59 28.80
CA ILE A 235 10.36 -0.90 29.01
C ILE A 235 10.36 -0.14 30.34
N ASN A 236 9.26 0.53 30.69
CA ASN A 236 9.11 1.23 31.96
C ASN A 236 9.13 0.25 33.14
N MET A 237 8.52 -0.94 32.99
CA MET A 237 8.63 -2.03 33.98
C MET A 237 10.06 -2.50 34.24
N PHE A 238 10.98 -2.35 33.27
CA PHE A 238 12.41 -2.62 33.46
C PHE A 238 13.18 -1.44 34.08
N GLY A 239 12.49 -0.36 34.45
CA GLY A 239 13.09 0.83 35.06
C GLY A 239 13.84 1.72 34.08
N LEU A 240 13.56 1.60 32.78
CA LEU A 240 14.17 2.42 31.74
C LEU A 240 13.25 3.60 31.43
N SER A 241 13.81 4.82 31.45
CA SER A 241 13.06 6.02 31.06
C SER A 241 12.56 5.91 29.62
N ILE A 242 11.28 6.26 29.41
CA ILE A 242 10.63 6.33 28.10
C ILE A 242 10.27 7.76 27.70
N THR A 243 10.42 8.73 28.60
CA THR A 243 10.03 10.13 28.40
C THR A 243 11.17 11.00 27.90
N ASP A 244 12.42 10.63 28.20
CA ASP A 244 13.61 11.32 27.72
C ASP A 244 14.01 10.77 26.35
N GLU A 245 13.98 11.62 25.32
CA GLU A 245 14.29 11.26 23.93
C GLU A 245 15.72 10.70 23.74
N TYR A 246 16.64 11.05 24.64
CA TYR A 246 18.03 10.57 24.61
C TYR A 246 18.26 9.30 25.42
N SER A 247 17.25 8.85 26.19
CA SER A 247 17.37 7.68 27.04
C SER A 247 17.37 6.37 26.25
N LEU A 248 17.99 5.34 26.82
CA LEU A 248 18.02 4.00 26.22
C LEU A 248 16.59 3.42 26.05
N GLY A 249 15.67 3.69 26.97
CA GLY A 249 14.31 3.16 26.88
C GLY A 249 13.55 3.76 25.70
N TYR A 250 13.63 5.08 25.49
CA TYR A 250 13.10 5.72 24.29
C TYR A 250 13.76 5.17 23.01
N GLY A 251 15.08 5.02 23.02
CA GLY A 251 15.83 4.39 21.93
C GLY A 251 15.32 2.99 21.59
N MET A 252 15.11 2.12 22.59
CA MET A 252 14.60 0.77 22.41
C MET A 252 13.20 0.74 21.79
N ILE A 253 12.34 1.71 22.09
CA ILE A 253 11.05 1.84 21.38
C ILE A 253 11.31 2.05 19.88
N LEU A 254 12.23 2.95 19.53
CA LEU A 254 12.52 3.32 18.14
C LEU A 254 13.29 2.25 17.34
N PHE A 255 14.36 1.67 17.89
CA PHE A 255 15.24 0.76 17.14
C PHE A 255 14.96 -0.72 17.40
N LEU A 256 14.20 -1.08 18.43
CA LEU A 256 13.91 -2.47 18.75
C LEU A 256 12.41 -2.76 18.59
N SER A 257 11.55 -2.10 19.35
CA SER A 257 10.12 -2.39 19.33
C SER A 257 9.49 -2.04 17.98
N ALA A 258 9.67 -0.81 17.50
CA ALA A 258 9.03 -0.36 16.27
C ALA A 258 9.37 -1.25 15.06
N PRO A 259 10.64 -1.57 14.78
CA PRO A 259 11.00 -2.50 13.73
C PRO A 259 10.37 -3.89 13.89
N ILE A 260 10.38 -4.46 15.11
CA ILE A 260 9.81 -5.78 15.37
C ILE A 260 8.29 -5.77 15.16
N GLY A 261 7.58 -4.88 15.84
CA GLY A 261 6.12 -4.79 15.81
C GLY A 261 5.60 -4.51 14.40
N GLU A 262 6.25 -3.59 13.68
CA GLU A 262 5.86 -3.24 12.34
C GLU A 262 6.13 -4.34 11.31
N GLU A 263 7.34 -4.90 11.27
CA GLU A 263 7.68 -5.89 10.25
C GLU A 263 6.92 -7.20 10.46
N LEU A 264 6.63 -7.59 11.71
CA LEU A 264 5.74 -8.71 12.01
C LEU A 264 4.29 -8.42 11.58
N SER A 265 3.78 -7.22 11.85
CA SER A 265 2.44 -6.83 11.45
C SER A 265 2.26 -6.81 9.92
N LYS A 266 3.24 -6.28 9.19
CA LYS A 266 3.29 -6.30 7.73
C LYS A 266 3.42 -7.72 7.19
N ALA A 267 4.23 -8.58 7.80
CA ALA A 267 4.33 -10.00 7.43
C ALA A 267 2.98 -10.73 7.59
N CYS A 268 2.25 -10.49 8.69
CA CYS A 268 0.90 -10.99 8.89
C CYS A 268 -0.06 -10.49 7.80
N ALA A 269 0.01 -9.22 7.42
CA ALA A 269 -0.77 -8.68 6.30
C ALA A 269 -0.48 -9.38 4.96
N VAL A 270 0.79 -9.70 4.67
CA VAL A 270 1.15 -10.49 3.49
C VAL A 270 0.56 -11.90 3.57
N LEU A 271 0.58 -12.55 4.74
CA LEU A 271 -0.01 -13.87 4.94
C LEU A 271 -1.54 -13.88 4.73
N PHE A 272 -2.26 -12.83 5.16
CA PHE A 272 -3.69 -12.69 4.83
C PHE A 272 -3.95 -12.58 3.33
N LEU A 273 -2.97 -12.10 2.56
CA LEU A 273 -3.01 -12.03 1.11
C LEU A 273 -2.39 -13.25 0.43
N ALA A 274 -2.01 -14.31 1.15
CA ALA A 274 -1.37 -15.49 0.59
C ALA A 274 -2.17 -16.13 -0.55
N ARG A 275 -3.51 -16.01 -0.53
CA ARG A 275 -4.38 -16.48 -1.63
C ARG A 275 -4.10 -15.83 -2.99
N PHE A 276 -3.50 -14.63 -3.02
CA PHE A 276 -3.16 -13.90 -4.24
C PHE A 276 -1.72 -14.15 -4.72
N ILE A 277 -0.92 -14.91 -3.96
CA ILE A 277 0.42 -15.32 -4.34
C ILE A 277 0.32 -16.52 -5.27
N ASP A 278 0.81 -16.36 -6.49
CA ASP A 278 0.94 -17.43 -7.51
C ASP A 278 2.41 -17.75 -7.84
N SER A 279 3.32 -16.80 -7.60
CA SER A 279 4.76 -16.86 -7.84
C SER A 279 5.54 -16.14 -6.71
N PRO A 280 6.83 -16.45 -6.48
CA PRO A 280 7.66 -15.68 -5.55
C PRO A 280 7.74 -14.19 -5.94
N LYS A 281 7.81 -13.92 -7.24
CA LYS A 281 7.71 -12.58 -7.85
C LYS A 281 6.42 -11.85 -7.43
N ARG A 282 5.28 -12.54 -7.42
CA ARG A 282 4.01 -12.02 -6.91
C ARG A 282 4.02 -11.83 -5.40
N GLY A 283 4.65 -12.73 -4.66
CA GLY A 283 4.93 -12.55 -3.23
C GLY A 283 5.69 -11.25 -2.95
N PHE A 284 6.76 -10.98 -3.71
CA PHE A 284 7.50 -9.72 -3.64
C PHE A 284 6.64 -8.51 -3.97
N GLN A 285 5.84 -8.55 -5.04
CA GLN A 285 4.92 -7.46 -5.40
C GLN A 285 3.88 -7.17 -4.30
N ILE A 286 3.30 -8.22 -3.71
CA ILE A 286 2.36 -8.09 -2.60
C ILE A 286 3.05 -7.47 -1.39
N GLY A 287 4.22 -8.01 -0.99
CA GLY A 287 5.01 -7.46 0.11
C GLY A 287 5.38 -5.99 -0.11
N PHE A 288 5.88 -5.65 -1.29
CA PHE A 288 6.22 -4.28 -1.68
C PHE A 288 5.03 -3.33 -1.55
N SER A 289 3.87 -3.76 -2.04
CA SER A 289 2.63 -2.97 -1.97
C SER A 289 2.05 -2.89 -0.54
N VAL A 290 2.19 -3.93 0.28
CA VAL A 290 1.83 -3.88 1.71
C VAL A 290 2.72 -2.88 2.45
N GLY A 291 4.03 -2.89 2.20
CA GLY A 291 4.96 -1.91 2.75
C GLY A 291 4.61 -0.48 2.37
N LEU A 292 4.23 -0.23 1.11
CA LEU A 292 3.71 1.07 0.66
C LEU A 292 2.40 1.46 1.38
N GLY A 293 1.50 0.51 1.59
CA GLY A 293 0.26 0.74 2.33
C GLY A 293 0.51 1.16 3.78
N PHE A 294 1.47 0.53 4.46
CA PHE A 294 1.91 0.94 5.80
C PHE A 294 2.50 2.35 5.77
N ALA A 295 3.41 2.60 4.82
CA ALA A 295 4.07 3.88 4.65
C ALA A 295 3.09 5.03 4.36
N LEU A 296 1.92 4.79 3.76
CA LEU A 296 0.90 5.83 3.56
C LEU A 296 0.42 6.45 4.86
N LEU A 297 0.07 5.63 5.85
CA LEU A 297 -0.43 6.13 7.14
C LEU A 297 0.70 6.74 7.97
N GLU A 298 1.85 6.10 7.99
CA GLU A 298 3.01 6.62 8.70
C GLU A 298 3.44 7.97 8.12
N ASN A 299 3.59 8.07 6.79
CA ASN A 299 3.94 9.31 6.11
C ASN A 299 2.91 10.40 6.38
N MET A 300 1.64 10.04 6.58
CA MET A 300 0.62 11.02 6.89
C MET A 300 0.83 11.70 8.25
N ILE A 301 1.31 10.97 9.26
CA ILE A 301 1.68 11.51 10.58
C ILE A 301 2.91 12.41 10.46
N TYR A 302 3.96 11.94 9.78
CA TYR A 302 5.21 12.72 9.63
C TYR A 302 4.99 14.04 8.88
N ILE A 303 4.22 14.02 7.78
CA ILE A 303 3.94 15.24 7.01
C ILE A 303 3.03 16.18 7.80
N LEU A 304 2.08 15.65 8.57
CA LEU A 304 1.26 16.46 9.46
C LEU A 304 2.11 17.16 10.52
N GLY A 305 2.98 16.41 11.20
CA GLY A 305 3.91 16.96 12.19
C GLY A 305 4.84 18.02 11.58
N ALA A 306 5.35 17.78 10.37
CA ALA A 306 6.20 18.73 9.66
C ALA A 306 5.49 20.04 9.30
N ILE A 307 4.19 20.00 9.01
CA ILE A 307 3.38 21.20 8.73
C ILE A 307 3.06 21.96 10.03
N PHE A 308 2.92 21.26 11.17
CA PHE A 308 2.60 21.87 12.46
C PHE A 308 3.81 22.37 13.27
N THR A 309 5.00 22.49 12.66
CA THR A 309 6.19 23.05 13.32
C THR A 309 6.20 24.59 13.43
N GLY A 310 5.04 25.24 13.37
CA GLY A 310 4.89 26.70 13.44
C GLY A 310 5.59 27.44 12.31
N GLU A 311 6.38 28.47 12.63
CA GLU A 311 7.07 29.33 11.65
C GLU A 311 8.01 28.53 10.73
N GLY A 312 8.56 27.40 11.20
CA GLY A 312 9.41 26.51 10.41
C GLY A 312 8.69 25.60 9.41
N ALA A 313 7.35 25.66 9.31
CA ALA A 313 6.53 24.70 8.55
C ALA A 313 6.98 24.54 7.10
N ALA A 314 7.33 25.64 6.40
CA ALA A 314 7.75 25.59 5.01
C ALA A 314 9.01 24.73 4.80
N ILE A 315 10.01 24.90 5.67
CA ILE A 315 11.28 24.18 5.61
C ILE A 315 11.05 22.73 6.04
N SER A 316 10.44 22.54 7.21
CA SER A 316 10.19 21.23 7.79
C SER A 316 9.38 20.33 6.84
N PHE A 317 8.33 20.87 6.22
CA PHE A 317 7.51 20.17 5.23
C PHE A 317 8.32 19.68 4.02
N VAL A 318 9.09 20.56 3.37
CA VAL A 318 9.86 20.19 2.16
C VAL A 318 10.89 19.12 2.47
N PHE A 319 11.67 19.32 3.54
CA PHE A 319 12.70 18.37 3.94
C PHE A 319 12.08 17.02 4.28
N THR A 320 11.06 17.00 5.12
CA THR A 320 10.38 15.75 5.51
C THR A 320 9.76 15.04 4.32
N ALA A 321 9.06 15.78 3.44
CA ALA A 321 8.43 15.23 2.24
C ALA A 321 9.46 14.56 1.31
N ILE A 322 10.56 15.26 0.99
CA ILE A 322 11.58 14.75 0.07
C ILE A 322 12.29 13.54 0.69
N LEU A 323 12.77 13.65 1.93
CA LEU A 323 13.53 12.59 2.60
C LEU A 323 12.69 11.31 2.73
N ARG A 324 11.40 11.43 3.04
CA ARG A 324 10.50 10.27 3.12
C ARG A 324 10.21 9.67 1.75
N ALA A 325 10.01 10.51 0.71
CA ALA A 325 9.72 10.05 -0.64
C ALA A 325 10.80 9.15 -1.25
N ILE A 326 12.07 9.42 -0.96
CA ILE A 326 13.22 8.63 -1.47
C ILE A 326 13.86 7.72 -0.42
N GLY A 327 13.52 7.89 0.86
CA GLY A 327 14.08 7.14 1.99
C GLY A 327 13.10 6.14 2.59
N SER A 328 12.34 6.55 3.61
CA SER A 328 11.51 5.61 4.38
C SER A 328 10.43 4.92 3.55
N ILE A 329 9.78 5.60 2.59
CA ILE A 329 8.73 5.00 1.73
C ILE A 329 9.27 3.79 0.93
N PRO A 330 10.32 3.93 0.10
CA PRO A 330 10.92 2.77 -0.55
C PRO A 330 11.56 1.81 0.45
N GLY A 331 12.00 2.27 1.62
CA GLY A 331 12.47 1.42 2.73
C GLY A 331 11.43 0.39 3.14
N HIS A 332 10.25 0.83 3.60
CA HIS A 332 9.16 -0.07 3.99
C HIS A 332 8.75 -1.03 2.86
N ALA A 333 8.68 -0.52 1.63
CA ALA A 333 8.36 -1.33 0.46
C ALA A 333 9.41 -2.42 0.22
N THR A 334 10.70 -2.11 0.40
CA THR A 334 11.81 -3.04 0.21
C THR A 334 11.82 -4.12 1.28
N TRP A 335 11.78 -3.74 2.56
CA TRP A 335 11.83 -4.68 3.69
C TRP A 335 10.66 -5.67 3.68
N THR A 336 9.45 -5.14 3.46
CA THR A 336 8.26 -5.98 3.33
C THR A 336 8.28 -6.79 2.04
N GLY A 337 8.87 -6.28 0.96
CA GLY A 337 9.08 -7.01 -0.30
C GLY A 337 9.94 -8.26 -0.12
N ILE A 338 11.06 -8.17 0.61
CA ILE A 338 11.92 -9.32 0.97
C ILE A 338 11.10 -10.39 1.70
N THR A 339 10.36 -9.97 2.74
CA THR A 339 9.46 -10.85 3.50
C THR A 339 8.39 -11.48 2.60
N GLY A 340 7.79 -10.70 1.70
CA GLY A 340 6.77 -11.17 0.78
C GLY A 340 7.28 -12.18 -0.24
N TYR A 341 8.51 -12.01 -0.73
CA TYR A 341 9.16 -12.99 -1.60
C TYR A 341 9.34 -14.33 -0.90
N ALA A 342 9.89 -14.32 0.32
CA ALA A 342 10.13 -15.53 1.10
C ALA A 342 8.83 -16.26 1.47
N ILE A 343 7.80 -15.52 1.91
CA ILE A 343 6.45 -16.06 2.10
C ILE A 343 5.91 -16.64 0.79
N GLY A 344 6.18 -15.98 -0.34
CA GLY A 344 5.85 -16.46 -1.66
C GLY A 344 6.42 -17.84 -1.97
N CYS A 345 7.74 -18.00 -1.80
CA CYS A 345 8.43 -19.29 -1.95
C CYS A 345 7.79 -20.38 -1.06
N TYR A 346 7.57 -20.07 0.22
CA TYR A 346 7.00 -21.02 1.18
C TYR A 346 5.56 -21.44 0.83
N VAL A 347 4.69 -20.48 0.48
CA VAL A 347 3.28 -20.74 0.12
C VAL A 347 3.20 -21.61 -1.12
N ILE A 348 4.05 -21.36 -2.12
CA ILE A 348 4.08 -22.12 -3.37
C ILE A 348 4.58 -23.53 -3.13
N LYS A 349 5.71 -23.70 -2.43
CA LYS A 349 6.23 -25.04 -2.08
C LYS A 349 5.18 -25.87 -1.35
N LYS A 350 4.45 -25.28 -0.40
CA LYS A 350 3.37 -25.95 0.33
C LYS A 350 2.14 -26.28 -0.52
N ARG A 351 1.75 -25.39 -1.45
CA ARG A 351 0.66 -25.66 -2.41
C ARG A 351 1.02 -26.76 -3.39
N TRP A 352 2.24 -26.73 -3.93
CA TRP A 352 2.77 -27.77 -4.79
C TRP A 352 2.81 -29.12 -4.10
N ASN A 353 3.23 -29.19 -2.83
CA ASN A 353 3.19 -30.45 -2.07
C ASN A 353 1.78 -31.00 -1.82
N LYS A 354 0.75 -30.12 -1.76
CA LYS A 354 -0.66 -30.54 -1.68
C LYS A 354 -1.24 -30.96 -3.03
N LEU A 355 -0.73 -30.39 -4.12
CA LEU A 355 -1.19 -30.62 -5.49
C LEU A 355 -0.40 -31.71 -6.21
N SER A 356 0.83 -32.03 -5.84
CA SER A 356 1.59 -33.16 -6.39
C SER A 356 1.01 -34.52 -5.98
N LEU A 357 0.09 -34.54 -5.00
CA LEU A 357 -0.79 -35.66 -4.68
C LEU A 357 -2.05 -35.73 -5.58
N GLY A 358 -2.17 -34.84 -6.58
CA GLY A 358 -3.25 -34.82 -7.57
C GLY A 358 -2.81 -34.13 -8.86
N VAL A 359 -2.38 -34.93 -9.84
CA VAL A 359 -1.93 -34.58 -11.21
C VAL A 359 -2.37 -33.18 -11.66
N PHE A 360 -1.40 -32.27 -11.84
CA PHE A 360 -1.67 -30.95 -12.43
C PHE A 360 -1.33 -30.94 -13.91
N ASP A 361 -2.33 -30.56 -14.70
CA ASP A 361 -2.22 -30.27 -16.12
C ASP A 361 -1.82 -28.79 -16.29
N LYS A 362 -0.64 -28.56 -16.87
CA LYS A 362 0.03 -27.25 -17.00
C LYS A 362 -0.66 -26.32 -18.02
N ALA A 363 -1.72 -26.79 -18.67
CA ALA A 363 -2.36 -26.15 -19.82
C ALA A 363 -3.34 -24.99 -19.49
N LYS A 364 -3.70 -24.76 -18.23
CA LYS A 364 -4.80 -23.83 -17.88
C LYS A 364 -4.43 -22.35 -17.73
N SER A 365 -3.17 -21.94 -17.85
CA SER A 365 -2.77 -20.56 -17.51
C SER A 365 -2.68 -19.57 -18.68
N ASN A 366 -2.77 -20.01 -19.95
CA ASN A 366 -2.46 -19.14 -21.11
C ASN A 366 -3.54 -19.13 -22.22
N LEU A 367 -4.82 -19.19 -21.88
CA LEU A 367 -5.87 -18.93 -22.88
C LEU A 367 -6.19 -17.43 -22.89
N GLU A 368 -5.46 -16.70 -23.75
CA GLU A 368 -5.74 -15.32 -24.11
C GLU A 368 -7.14 -15.21 -24.72
N SER A 369 -8.09 -14.67 -23.97
CA SER A 369 -9.35 -14.26 -24.53
C SER A 369 -9.16 -12.91 -25.24
N GLN A 370 -9.18 -12.91 -26.59
CA GLN A 370 -9.17 -11.70 -27.42
C GLN A 370 -10.54 -10.99 -27.36
N TRP A 371 -10.90 -10.40 -26.23
CA TRP A 371 -12.10 -9.57 -26.13
C TRP A 371 -11.80 -8.15 -26.62
N ILE A 372 -12.42 -7.72 -27.71
CA ILE A 372 -12.36 -6.35 -28.22
C ILE A 372 -13.56 -5.58 -27.66
N LEU A 373 -13.32 -4.44 -27.02
CA LEU A 373 -14.40 -3.59 -26.52
C LEU A 373 -14.85 -2.65 -27.64
N TYR A 374 -16.15 -2.41 -27.81
CA TYR A 374 -16.66 -1.47 -28.81
C TYR A 374 -17.31 -0.26 -28.16
N ASN A 375 -17.09 0.92 -28.73
CA ASN A 375 -17.71 2.15 -28.23
C ASN A 375 -19.20 2.17 -28.57
N LYS A 376 -20.06 2.35 -27.55
CA LYS A 376 -21.53 2.40 -27.70
C LYS A 376 -22.03 3.46 -28.70
N LYS A 377 -21.31 4.57 -28.89
CA LYS A 377 -21.70 5.66 -29.80
C LYS A 377 -21.08 5.57 -31.20
N SER A 378 -19.83 5.10 -31.31
CA SER A 378 -19.10 5.11 -32.59
C SER A 378 -18.94 3.74 -33.23
N GLY A 379 -19.24 2.64 -32.54
CA GLY A 379 -19.08 1.27 -33.05
C GLY A 379 -17.62 0.89 -33.35
N GLN A 380 -16.66 1.73 -33.00
CA GLN A 380 -15.23 1.51 -33.22
C GLN A 380 -14.64 0.67 -32.07
N PRO A 381 -13.63 -0.18 -32.34
CA PRO A 381 -12.92 -0.91 -31.30
C PRO A 381 -12.19 0.08 -30.40
N MET A 382 -12.41 -0.06 -29.10
CA MET A 382 -11.74 0.65 -28.02
C MET A 382 -10.55 -0.17 -27.54
N ILE A 383 -9.41 0.49 -27.37
CA ILE A 383 -8.23 -0.13 -26.76
C ILE A 383 -8.60 -0.50 -25.32
N SER A 384 -8.76 -1.81 -25.09
CA SER A 384 -8.98 -2.37 -23.77
C SER A 384 -7.65 -2.31 -23.01
N SER A 385 -7.56 -1.42 -22.02
CA SER A 385 -6.40 -1.20 -21.15
C SER A 385 -5.13 -0.65 -21.84
N LYS A 386 -4.60 0.46 -21.31
CA LYS A 386 -3.28 1.01 -21.69
C LYS A 386 -2.10 0.18 -21.19
N SER A 387 -2.32 -0.98 -20.58
CA SER A 387 -1.26 -1.90 -20.22
C SER A 387 -0.65 -2.46 -21.49
N GLU A 388 0.36 -1.77 -22.04
CA GLU A 388 1.25 -2.30 -23.05
C GLU A 388 1.73 -3.68 -22.59
N ILE A 389 1.38 -4.68 -23.38
CA ILE A 389 1.78 -6.06 -23.17
C ILE A 389 3.19 -6.18 -23.75
N GLY A 390 4.20 -6.20 -22.88
CA GLY A 390 5.58 -6.48 -23.26
C GLY A 390 6.53 -6.33 -22.07
N PRO A 391 7.61 -7.13 -22.00
CA PRO A 391 8.63 -6.97 -20.98
C PRO A 391 9.29 -5.60 -21.13
N LYS A 392 8.87 -4.62 -20.32
CA LYS A 392 9.58 -3.35 -20.22
C LYS A 392 10.93 -3.62 -19.57
N SER A 393 12.00 -3.22 -20.25
CA SER A 393 13.34 -3.28 -19.68
C SER A 393 13.37 -2.45 -18.40
N ILE A 394 13.81 -3.07 -17.30
CA ILE A 394 13.90 -2.39 -16.00
C ILE A 394 14.98 -1.31 -16.13
N PRO A 395 14.67 -0.05 -15.82
CA PRO A 395 15.62 1.03 -16.02
C PRO A 395 16.79 0.93 -15.04
N LYS A 396 17.97 1.45 -15.45
CA LYS A 396 19.21 1.40 -14.65
C LYS A 396 19.09 2.06 -13.27
N TRP A 397 18.19 3.03 -13.10
CA TRP A 397 17.96 3.66 -11.80
C TRP A 397 17.27 2.71 -10.80
N LEU A 398 16.48 1.75 -11.30
CA LEU A 398 15.72 0.80 -10.49
C LEU A 398 16.44 -0.55 -10.35
N SER A 399 17.27 -0.96 -11.31
CA SER A 399 18.02 -2.21 -11.26
C SER A 399 19.53 -2.01 -11.47
N ALA A 400 20.33 -2.77 -10.72
CA ALA A 400 21.78 -2.85 -10.89
C ALA A 400 22.21 -3.81 -12.02
N GLY A 401 21.25 -4.52 -12.65
CA GLY A 401 21.49 -5.57 -13.62
C GLY A 401 21.68 -6.96 -12.99
N GLN A 402 21.62 -8.01 -13.80
CA GLN A 402 21.76 -9.39 -13.33
C GLN A 402 23.15 -9.67 -12.71
N GLU A 403 24.22 -9.08 -13.27
CA GLU A 403 25.60 -9.23 -12.79
C GLU A 403 25.84 -8.81 -11.33
N LYS A 404 24.99 -7.94 -10.78
CA LYS A 404 25.12 -7.39 -9.43
C LYS A 404 23.98 -7.81 -8.51
N MET A 405 23.19 -8.81 -8.91
CA MET A 405 22.03 -9.23 -8.14
C MET A 405 22.44 -9.84 -6.80
N VAL A 406 21.62 -9.65 -5.78
CA VAL A 406 21.79 -10.28 -4.46
C VAL A 406 20.61 -11.21 -4.24
N THR A 407 20.91 -12.44 -3.78
CA THR A 407 19.89 -13.45 -3.54
C THR A 407 18.99 -13.08 -2.38
N ILE A 408 17.69 -13.23 -2.60
CA ILE A 408 16.68 -13.09 -1.56
C ILE A 408 16.48 -14.46 -0.91
N THR A 409 16.48 -14.51 0.42
CA THR A 409 16.20 -15.76 1.13
C THR A 409 14.77 -16.24 0.86
N ASP A 410 14.62 -17.55 0.73
CA ASP A 410 13.35 -18.27 0.58
C ASP A 410 12.67 -18.59 1.93
N LYS A 411 13.38 -18.41 3.06
CA LYS A 411 12.90 -18.74 4.41
C LYS A 411 12.20 -17.52 5.05
N PRO A 412 10.89 -17.56 5.33
CA PRO A 412 10.15 -16.41 5.86
C PRO A 412 10.73 -15.83 7.16
N VAL A 413 11.14 -16.68 8.11
CA VAL A 413 11.73 -16.22 9.39
C VAL A 413 13.01 -15.44 9.16
N LYS A 414 13.90 -15.93 8.27
CA LYS A 414 15.15 -15.24 7.94
C LYS A 414 14.88 -13.91 7.24
N ALA A 415 13.89 -13.87 6.34
CA ALA A 415 13.49 -12.65 5.66
C ALA A 415 12.95 -11.58 6.62
N ILE A 416 12.09 -11.98 7.57
CA ILE A 416 11.55 -11.09 8.61
C ILE A 416 12.68 -10.56 9.49
N LEU A 417 13.63 -11.40 9.91
CA LEU A 417 14.78 -10.95 10.71
C LEU A 417 15.64 -9.95 9.95
N ILE A 418 15.90 -10.17 8.66
CA ILE A 418 16.63 -9.20 7.81
C ILE A 418 15.86 -7.87 7.73
N ALA A 419 14.54 -7.92 7.51
CA ALA A 419 13.70 -6.73 7.47
C ALA A 419 13.75 -5.95 8.79
N ILE A 420 13.63 -6.64 9.92
CA ILE A 420 13.73 -6.05 11.27
C ILE A 420 15.11 -5.40 11.45
N ILE A 421 16.21 -6.09 11.12
CA ILE A 421 17.57 -5.55 11.28
C ILE A 421 17.76 -4.30 10.41
N CYS A 422 17.36 -4.34 9.14
CA CYS A 422 17.49 -3.19 8.24
C CYS A 422 16.68 -1.98 8.73
N HIS A 423 15.47 -2.21 9.24
CA HIS A 423 14.63 -1.16 9.79
C HIS A 423 15.19 -0.65 11.14
N SER A 424 15.67 -1.54 12.00
CA SER A 424 16.34 -1.21 13.27
C SER A 424 17.58 -0.35 13.04
N LEU A 425 18.38 -0.67 12.02
CA LEU A 425 19.53 0.13 11.62
C LEU A 425 19.12 1.53 11.16
N TRP A 426 18.00 1.66 10.45
CA TRP A 426 17.49 2.97 10.03
C TRP A 426 17.13 3.84 11.23
N ASN A 427 16.28 3.35 12.13
CA ASN A 427 15.81 4.13 13.29
C ASN A 427 16.92 4.33 14.32
N GLY A 428 17.65 3.25 14.62
CA GLY A 428 18.72 3.26 15.61
C GLY A 428 19.89 4.15 15.24
N SER A 429 20.26 4.25 13.95
CA SER A 429 21.33 5.16 13.53
C SER A 429 20.94 6.63 13.73
N LEU A 430 19.69 6.99 13.48
CA LEU A 430 19.19 8.36 13.66
C LEU A 430 19.12 8.73 15.15
N TRP A 431 18.53 7.87 15.97
CA TRP A 431 18.48 8.07 17.42
C TRP A 431 19.87 8.08 18.06
N PHE A 432 20.76 7.15 17.68
CA PHE A 432 22.11 7.09 18.24
C PHE A 432 22.93 8.34 17.89
N THR A 433 22.72 8.89 16.69
CA THR A 433 23.34 10.16 16.28
C THR A 433 22.83 11.33 17.12
N SER A 434 21.53 11.38 17.43
CA SER A 434 20.97 12.44 18.31
C SER A 434 21.50 12.33 19.73
N VAL A 435 21.69 11.12 20.27
CA VAL A 435 22.29 10.90 21.61
C VAL A 435 23.73 11.37 21.66
N ILE A 436 24.58 10.97 20.70
CA ILE A 436 26.00 11.39 20.67
C ILE A 436 26.14 12.91 20.60
N LEU A 437 25.24 13.58 19.89
CA LEU A 437 25.33 15.00 19.59
C LEU A 437 24.40 15.86 20.46
N GLN A 438 23.81 15.32 21.53
CA GLN A 438 22.86 16.03 22.39
C GLN A 438 23.42 17.36 22.92
N ASP A 439 24.72 17.38 23.27
CA ASP A 439 25.41 18.56 23.82
C ASP A 439 26.07 19.44 22.73
N SER A 440 25.91 19.09 21.45
CA SER A 440 26.47 19.82 20.32
C SER A 440 25.56 20.96 19.86
N SER A 441 26.10 21.93 19.14
CA SER A 441 25.29 23.00 18.54
C SER A 441 24.28 22.47 17.54
N LEU A 442 23.14 23.17 17.41
CA LEU A 442 22.04 22.80 16.51
C LEU A 442 22.53 22.57 15.06
N LEU A 443 23.47 23.39 14.59
CA LEU A 443 24.02 23.27 13.24
C LEU A 443 24.75 21.93 13.05
N ILE A 444 25.53 21.50 14.04
CA ILE A 444 26.25 20.21 13.99
C ILE A 444 25.25 19.05 13.99
N GLN A 445 24.22 19.12 14.84
CA GLN A 445 23.17 18.10 14.90
C GLN A 445 22.44 17.96 13.56
N ILE A 446 22.05 19.07 12.93
CA ILE A 446 21.39 19.08 11.61
C ILE A 446 22.30 18.47 10.53
N ILE A 447 23.56 18.91 10.46
CA ILE A 447 24.50 18.42 9.45
C ILE A 447 24.74 16.92 9.63
N ALA A 448 24.99 16.46 10.85
CA ALA A 448 25.23 15.06 11.13
C ALA A 448 24.01 14.18 10.79
N ASN A 449 22.80 14.60 11.19
CA ASN A 449 21.57 13.91 10.84
C ASN A 449 21.36 13.84 9.33
N LEU A 450 21.62 14.93 8.60
CA LEU A 450 21.54 14.92 7.13
C LEU A 450 22.54 13.95 6.51
N VAL A 451 23.79 13.92 6.99
CA VAL A 451 24.82 13.00 6.49
C VAL A 451 24.39 11.54 6.71
N ILE A 452 23.89 11.21 7.90
CA ILE A 452 23.42 9.86 8.23
C ILE A 452 22.20 9.49 7.39
N ILE A 453 21.20 10.36 7.26
CA ILE A 453 20.03 10.11 6.41
C ILE A 453 20.45 9.87 4.96
N ILE A 454 21.35 10.69 4.40
CA ILE A 454 21.86 10.51 3.04
C ILE A 454 22.57 9.16 2.90
N ALA A 455 23.43 8.80 3.86
CA ALA A 455 24.12 7.52 3.85
C ALA A 455 23.15 6.33 3.90
N LEU A 456 22.11 6.40 4.74
CA LEU A 456 21.06 5.38 4.84
C LEU A 456 20.24 5.27 3.55
N ILE A 457 19.89 6.40 2.93
CA ILE A 457 19.22 6.42 1.61
C ILE A 457 20.11 5.75 0.57
N VAL A 458 21.39 6.12 0.47
CA VAL A 458 22.31 5.51 -0.50
C VAL A 458 22.41 4.00 -0.28
N LEU A 459 22.54 3.55 0.97
CA LEU A 459 22.58 2.12 1.30
C LEU A 459 21.28 1.41 0.90
N LEU A 460 20.12 1.97 1.24
CA LEU A 460 18.82 1.45 0.85
C LEU A 460 18.72 1.30 -0.67
N TRP A 461 19.12 2.31 -1.43
CA TRP A 461 19.06 2.28 -2.89
C TRP A 461 20.03 1.26 -3.49
N ILE A 462 21.21 1.08 -2.91
CA ILE A 462 22.13 0.01 -3.31
C ILE A 462 21.48 -1.36 -3.10
N ILE A 463 20.86 -1.58 -1.93
CA ILE A 463 20.17 -2.83 -1.60
C ILE A 463 19.01 -3.07 -2.58
N LEU A 464 18.09 -2.11 -2.68
CA LEU A 464 16.91 -2.20 -3.54
C LEU A 464 17.28 -2.54 -4.99
N ARG A 465 18.24 -1.81 -5.57
CA ARG A 465 18.68 -2.03 -6.97
C ARG A 465 19.29 -3.40 -7.21
N ARG A 466 19.88 -4.03 -6.19
CA ARG A 466 20.45 -5.38 -6.29
C ARG A 466 19.42 -6.49 -6.02
N LEU A 467 18.37 -6.20 -5.25
CA LEU A 467 17.29 -7.17 -4.97
C LEU A 467 16.28 -7.28 -6.10
N ILE A 468 15.92 -6.16 -6.74
CA ILE A 468 14.93 -6.14 -7.82
C ILE A 468 15.22 -7.13 -8.97
N PRO A 469 16.44 -7.20 -9.54
CA PRO A 469 16.71 -8.16 -10.61
C PRO A 469 16.46 -9.61 -10.17
N TYR A 470 16.85 -9.98 -8.94
CA TYR A 470 16.62 -11.33 -8.40
C TYR A 470 15.13 -11.60 -8.14
N ALA A 471 14.40 -10.64 -7.58
CA ALA A 471 12.99 -10.78 -7.26
C ALA A 471 12.10 -10.98 -8.49
N LEU A 472 12.51 -10.42 -9.64
CA LEU A 472 11.72 -10.39 -10.87
C LEU A 472 12.12 -11.48 -11.88
N GLU A 473 13.20 -12.22 -11.62
CA GLU A 473 13.69 -13.30 -12.47
C GLU A 473 12.80 -14.55 -12.38
N GLU A 474 12.38 -15.05 -13.54
CA GLU A 474 11.53 -16.25 -13.66
C GLU A 474 12.43 -17.49 -13.73
N GLY A 475 12.79 -18.07 -12.58
CA GLY A 475 13.58 -19.32 -12.55
C GLY A 475 14.16 -19.74 -11.20
N ASN A 476 14.36 -18.81 -10.26
CA ASN A 476 15.17 -19.03 -9.05
C ASN A 476 14.50 -19.90 -7.95
N THR A 477 13.47 -20.69 -8.26
CA THR A 477 12.77 -21.55 -7.27
C THR A 477 12.62 -23.02 -7.67
N ILE A 478 13.23 -23.46 -8.78
CA ILE A 478 13.20 -24.87 -9.21
C ILE A 478 14.54 -25.59 -8.95
N ALA A 479 15.59 -24.88 -8.55
CA ALA A 479 16.88 -25.47 -8.23
C ALA A 479 17.11 -25.48 -6.72
N GLU A 480 16.51 -26.46 -6.03
CA GLU A 480 17.04 -27.13 -4.82
C GLU A 480 16.13 -28.28 -4.38
#